data_AF-A0A9W8CNY0-F1
#
_entry.id   AF-A0A9W8CNY0-F1
#
_cell.length_a   1.000
_cell.length_b   1.000
_cell.length_c   1.000
_cell.angle_alpha   90.00
_cell.angle_beta   90.00
_cell.angle_gamma   90.00
#
_symmetry.space_group_name_H-M   'P 1'
#
loop_
_entity.id
_entity.type
_entity.pdbx_description
1 polymer ?
#
loop_
_entity_poly.entity_id
_entity_poly.type
_entity_poly.pdbx_seq_one_letter_code
_entity_poly.pdbx_strand_id
1 'polypeptide(L)'
;MDNVQTDISVPEADNHAPVEPYNTKLTGMAINYKKDKHLPDLAAAIAKHLLFKIPTLTKFFAHQTPVQLVHDFVETYSQYYPHLSSIEFRLRDDADSANANWLMQTLC
;
A
#
# COMPACT_ATOMS: atom_id res chain seq x y z
N MET A 1 40.09 -0.47 -36.35
CA MET A 1 39.03 -1.34 -35.78
C MET A 1 38.83 -0.85 -34.37
N ASP A 2 38.02 0.18 -34.23
CA ASP A 2 37.79 0.89 -32.98
C ASP A 2 36.73 0.14 -32.18
N ASN A 3 37.19 -0.56 -31.14
CA ASN A 3 36.35 -1.27 -30.20
C ASN A 3 35.85 -0.27 -29.15
N VAL A 4 34.78 0.46 -29.45
CA VAL A 4 34.09 1.31 -28.47
C VAL A 4 33.29 0.37 -27.57
N GLN A 5 33.91 -0.03 -26.47
CA GLN A 5 33.23 -0.66 -25.34
C GLN A 5 32.42 0.46 -24.66
N THR A 6 31.15 0.59 -25.03
CA THR A 6 30.20 1.44 -24.30
C THR A 6 29.92 0.75 -22.97
N ASP A 7 30.67 1.16 -21.94
CA ASP A 7 30.27 0.97 -20.55
C ASP A 7 28.92 1.67 -20.37
N ILE A 8 27.84 0.90 -20.45
CA ILE A 8 26.51 1.34 -20.04
C ILE A 8 26.53 1.25 -18.52
N SER A 9 27.00 2.32 -17.88
CA SER A 9 26.79 2.53 -16.45
C SER A 9 25.29 2.54 -16.21
N VAL A 10 24.79 1.52 -15.51
CA VAL A 10 23.44 1.54 -14.96
C VAL A 10 23.40 2.74 -14.02
N PRO A 11 22.55 3.76 -14.25
CA PRO A 11 22.46 4.86 -13.31
C PRO A 11 22.02 4.24 -11.98
N GLU A 12 22.83 4.42 -10.94
CA GLU A 12 22.42 4.21 -9.56
C GLU A 12 21.22 5.12 -9.33
N ALA A 13 20.06 4.50 -9.50
CA ALA A 13 18.77 5.12 -9.35
C ALA A 13 18.55 5.35 -7.85
N ASP A 14 19.13 6.43 -7.34
CA ASP A 14 18.65 7.16 -6.16
C ASP A 14 17.28 7.81 -6.49
N ASN A 15 16.40 7.05 -7.18
CA ASN A 15 15.10 7.45 -7.71
C ASN A 15 14.02 7.35 -6.64
N HIS A 16 14.29 7.83 -5.44
CA HIS A 16 13.25 8.13 -4.46
C HIS A 16 12.71 9.54 -4.71
N ALA A 17 12.34 9.85 -5.95
CA ALA A 17 11.58 11.06 -6.23
C ALA A 17 10.30 11.01 -5.37
N PRO A 18 9.99 12.05 -4.57
CA PRO A 18 8.85 12.03 -3.68
C PRO A 18 7.57 11.77 -4.48
N VAL A 19 6.84 10.74 -4.07
CA VAL A 19 5.57 10.37 -4.70
C VAL A 19 4.52 11.43 -4.34
N GLU A 20 4.00 12.16 -5.34
CA GLU A 20 3.02 13.22 -5.09
C GLU A 20 1.75 12.66 -4.41
N PRO A 21 1.36 13.14 -3.22
CA PRO A 21 0.25 12.59 -2.45
C PRO A 21 -1.11 12.98 -3.06
N TYR A 22 -2.12 12.14 -2.85
CA TYR A 22 -3.51 12.47 -3.11
C TYR A 22 -4.01 13.48 -2.08
N ASN A 23 -4.72 14.50 -2.58
CA ASN A 23 -5.42 15.46 -1.74
C ASN A 23 -6.71 14.83 -1.20
N THR A 24 -6.59 14.07 -0.11
CA THR A 24 -7.70 13.38 0.54
C THR A 24 -7.58 13.41 2.07
N LYS A 25 -8.72 13.35 2.75
CA LYS A 25 -8.83 13.29 4.22
C LYS A 25 -9.07 11.86 4.74
N LEU A 26 -8.87 10.84 3.89
CA LEU A 26 -9.08 9.45 4.26
C LEU A 26 -8.08 9.02 5.35
N THR A 27 -8.61 8.55 6.47
CA THR A 27 -7.80 8.04 7.59
C THR A 27 -7.80 6.51 7.66
N GLY A 28 -8.71 5.85 6.96
CA GLY A 28 -8.80 4.40 6.90
C GLY A 28 -9.09 3.88 5.51
N MET A 29 -8.58 2.70 5.20
CA MET A 29 -8.90 1.96 3.99
C MET A 29 -9.15 0.49 4.30
N ALA A 30 -10.05 -0.12 3.52
CA ALA A 30 -10.31 -1.56 3.60
C ALA A 30 -10.07 -2.19 2.22
N ILE A 31 -9.28 -3.26 2.18
CA ILE A 31 -9.12 -4.10 0.98
C ILE A 31 -9.75 -5.45 1.26
N ASN A 32 -10.77 -5.77 0.46
CA ASN A 32 -11.39 -7.07 0.43
C ASN A 32 -10.90 -7.80 -0.82
N TYR A 33 -10.04 -8.80 -0.62
CA TYR A 33 -9.47 -9.60 -1.68
C TYR A 33 -10.26 -10.90 -1.85
N LYS A 34 -10.86 -11.06 -3.03
CA LYS A 34 -11.55 -12.29 -3.42
C LYS A 34 -10.58 -13.21 -4.17
N LYS A 35 -10.08 -14.22 -3.46
CA LYS A 35 -9.07 -15.18 -3.95
C LYS A 35 -9.48 -15.96 -5.21
N ASP A 36 -10.77 -16.05 -5.48
CA ASP A 36 -11.37 -16.71 -6.65
C ASP A 36 -11.39 -15.81 -7.90
N LYS A 37 -11.10 -14.51 -7.76
CA LYS A 37 -11.27 -13.52 -8.85
C LYS A 37 -10.01 -12.76 -9.22
N HIS A 38 -9.04 -12.68 -8.32
CA HIS A 38 -7.87 -11.81 -8.49
C HIS A 38 -6.59 -12.55 -8.10
N LEU A 39 -5.43 -11.97 -8.47
CA LEU A 39 -4.12 -12.44 -8.02
C LEU A 39 -3.75 -11.78 -6.68
N PRO A 40 -3.13 -12.49 -5.73
CA PRO A 40 -2.82 -11.93 -4.40
C PRO A 40 -1.91 -10.71 -4.47
N ASP A 41 -0.98 -10.73 -5.43
CA ASP A 41 0.00 -9.66 -5.64
C ASP A 41 -0.65 -8.35 -6.10
N LEU A 42 -1.78 -8.44 -6.81
CA LEU A 42 -2.50 -7.24 -7.26
C LEU A 42 -3.10 -6.48 -6.07
N ALA A 43 -3.68 -7.19 -5.09
CA ALA A 43 -4.23 -6.56 -3.90
C ALA A 43 -3.13 -5.91 -3.06
N ALA A 44 -1.99 -6.58 -2.91
CA ALA A 44 -0.83 -6.01 -2.23
C ALA A 44 -0.27 -4.78 -2.97
N ALA A 45 -0.19 -4.80 -4.31
CA ALA A 45 0.27 -3.67 -5.10
C ALA A 45 -0.64 -2.44 -4.95
N ILE A 46 -1.95 -2.64 -4.99
CA ILE A 46 -2.94 -1.57 -4.77
C ILE A 46 -2.80 -0.99 -3.36
N ALA A 47 -2.64 -1.85 -2.35
CA ALA A 47 -2.42 -1.43 -0.96
C ALA A 47 -1.19 -0.53 -0.83
N LYS A 48 -0.05 -0.98 -1.35
CA LYS A 48 1.23 -0.26 -1.31
C LYS A 48 1.12 1.11 -1.98
N HIS A 49 0.51 1.17 -3.16
CA HIS A 49 0.31 2.43 -3.89
C HIS A 49 -0.53 3.44 -3.09
N LEU A 50 -1.63 2.98 -2.48
CA LEU A 50 -2.50 3.85 -1.68
C LEU A 50 -1.83 4.32 -0.39
N LEU A 51 -1.05 3.46 0.28
CA LEU A 51 -0.28 3.83 1.47
C LEU A 51 0.79 4.89 1.17
N PHE A 52 1.43 4.84 0.01
CA PHE A 52 2.33 5.93 -0.41
C PHE A 52 1.59 7.22 -0.70
N LYS A 53 0.48 7.12 -1.45
CA LYS A 53 -0.22 8.29 -1.95
C LYS A 53 -1.11 8.97 -0.92
N ILE A 54 -1.46 8.32 0.19
CA ILE A 54 -2.37 8.90 1.20
C ILE A 54 -1.67 8.97 2.56
N PRO A 55 -0.92 10.05 2.84
CA PRO A 55 -0.19 10.21 4.10
C PRO A 55 -1.07 10.29 5.35
N THR A 56 -2.36 10.58 5.17
CA THR A 56 -3.35 10.68 6.25
C THR A 56 -3.90 9.34 6.70
N LEU A 57 -3.60 8.25 5.98
CA LEU A 57 -4.00 6.91 6.39
C LEU A 57 -3.31 6.52 7.70
N THR A 58 -4.11 5.99 8.61
CA THR A 58 -3.67 5.46 9.91
C THR A 58 -4.27 4.09 10.19
N LYS A 59 -5.25 3.64 9.39
CA LYS A 59 -5.93 2.35 9.58
C LYS A 59 -6.00 1.58 8.27
N PHE A 60 -5.48 0.35 8.28
CA PHE A 60 -5.54 -0.57 7.16
C PHE A 60 -6.30 -1.83 7.56
N PHE A 61 -7.46 -2.04 6.95
CA PHE A 61 -8.29 -3.22 7.16
C PHE A 61 -8.10 -4.17 5.97
N ALA A 62 -7.74 -5.41 6.26
CA ALA A 62 -7.59 -6.43 5.23
C ALA A 62 -8.52 -7.59 5.51
N HIS A 63 -9.28 -7.94 4.49
CA HIS A 63 -10.12 -9.13 4.48
C HIS A 63 -9.59 -10.06 3.39
N GLN A 64 -9.19 -11.27 3.80
CA GLN A 64 -8.61 -12.30 2.93
C GLN A 64 -7.37 -11.87 2.12
N THR A 65 -6.82 -10.68 2.38
CA THR A 65 -5.65 -10.11 1.68
C THR A 65 -4.35 -10.63 2.33
N PRO A 66 -3.30 -10.95 1.56
CA PRO A 66 -1.99 -11.32 2.12
C PRO A 66 -1.32 -10.10 2.77
N VAL A 67 -1.68 -9.82 4.03
CA VAL A 67 -1.23 -8.62 4.77
C VAL A 67 0.27 -8.58 4.98
N GLN A 68 0.93 -9.74 5.06
CA GLN A 68 2.38 -9.82 5.24
C GLN A 68 3.13 -9.00 4.19
N LEU A 69 2.73 -9.09 2.92
CA LEU A 69 3.38 -8.34 1.83
C LEU A 69 3.25 -6.82 1.97
N VAL A 70 2.20 -6.35 2.65
CA VAL A 70 1.96 -4.93 2.91
C VAL A 70 2.70 -4.49 4.18
N HIS A 71 2.77 -5.37 5.18
CA HIS A 71 3.52 -5.14 6.42
C HIS A 71 5.01 -5.00 6.16
N ASP A 72 5.62 -5.96 5.46
CA ASP A 72 7.05 -5.95 5.11
C ASP A 72 7.42 -4.69 4.33
N PHE A 73 6.49 -4.24 3.48
CA PHE A 73 6.62 -2.98 2.75
C PHE A 73 6.62 -1.77 3.69
N VAL A 74 5.68 -1.68 4.63
CA VAL A 74 5.65 -0.58 5.61
C VAL A 74 6.94 -0.56 6.43
N GLU A 75 7.40 -1.70 6.92
CA GLU A 75 8.67 -1.78 7.68
C GLU A 75 9.85 -1.27 6.85
N THR A 76 9.98 -1.74 5.61
CA THR A 76 11.08 -1.38 4.70
C THR A 76 11.11 0.13 4.40
N TYR A 77 9.94 0.73 4.16
CA TYR A 77 9.84 2.10 3.66
C TYR A 77 9.51 3.16 4.73
N SER A 78 9.20 2.76 5.97
CA SER A 78 8.87 3.67 7.07
C SER A 78 9.95 4.74 7.34
N GLN A 79 11.23 4.38 7.17
CA GLN A 79 12.35 5.31 7.32
C GLN A 79 12.33 6.47 6.32
N TYR A 80 11.79 6.24 5.11
CA TYR A 80 11.69 7.23 4.05
C TYR A 80 10.33 7.94 4.05
N TYR A 81 9.30 7.26 4.56
CA TYR A 81 7.93 7.73 4.61
C TYR A 81 7.36 7.56 6.02
N PRO A 82 7.63 8.51 6.94
CA PRO A 82 7.30 8.37 8.36
C PRO A 82 5.81 8.17 8.66
N HIS A 83 4.90 8.60 7.78
CA HIS A 83 3.47 8.37 7.97
C HIS A 83 3.10 6.88 7.94
N LEU A 84 3.91 6.04 7.28
CA LEU A 84 3.66 4.60 7.21
C LEU A 84 3.78 3.93 8.59
N SER A 85 4.60 4.45 9.51
CA SER A 85 4.73 3.88 10.86
C SER A 85 3.50 4.09 11.74
N SER A 86 2.57 4.96 11.31
CA SER A 86 1.30 5.20 12.01
C SER A 86 0.16 4.29 11.54
N ILE A 87 0.44 3.34 10.65
CA ILE A 87 -0.57 2.44 10.11
C ILE A 87 -0.86 1.30 11.09
N GLU A 88 -2.09 1.26 11.59
CA GLU A 88 -2.65 0.14 12.32
C GLU A 88 -3.21 -0.90 11.34
N PHE A 89 -2.63 -2.11 11.33
CA PHE A 89 -3.12 -3.24 10.56
C PHE A 89 -4.20 -4.00 11.33
N ARG A 90 -5.36 -4.21 10.70
CA ARG A 90 -6.46 -4.99 11.26
C ARG A 90 -6.92 -6.06 10.27
N LEU A 91 -6.82 -7.31 10.69
CA LEU A 91 -7.35 -8.46 9.95
C LEU A 91 -8.84 -8.57 10.26
N ARG A 92 -9.66 -8.63 9.22
CA ARG A 92 -11.10 -8.88 9.36
C ARG A 92 -11.37 -10.35 9.10
N ASP A 93 -11.80 -11.06 10.12
CA ASP A 93 -12.27 -12.44 9.98
C ASP A 93 -13.69 -12.44 9.40
N ASP A 94 -14.03 -13.50 8.66
CA ASP A 94 -15.35 -13.67 8.03
C ASP A 94 -16.51 -13.58 9.04
N ALA A 95 -16.25 -13.84 10.33
CA ALA A 95 -17.23 -13.70 11.42
C ALA A 95 -17.69 -12.24 11.65
N ASP A 96 -16.87 -11.24 11.33
CA ASP A 96 -17.18 -9.81 11.48
C ASP A 96 -17.83 -9.19 10.24
N SER A 97 -18.00 -9.96 9.15
CA SER A 97 -18.65 -9.49 7.93
C SER A 97 -20.16 -9.25 8.11
N ALA A 98 -20.79 -9.89 9.09
CA ALA A 98 -22.22 -9.72 9.37
C ALA A 98 -22.57 -8.31 9.92
N ASN A 99 -21.58 -7.57 10.44
CA ASN A 99 -21.75 -6.24 11.01
C ASN A 99 -21.22 -5.10 10.10
N ALA A 100 -21.11 -5.33 8.78
CA ALA A 100 -20.57 -4.36 7.81
C ALA A 100 -21.49 -3.14 7.51
N ASN A 101 -22.17 -2.60 8.53
CA ASN A 101 -22.98 -1.39 8.45
C ASN A 101 -22.24 -0.11 8.90
N TRP A 102 -20.93 -0.17 9.16
CA TRP A 102 -20.17 0.90 9.83
C TRP A 102 -19.25 1.75 8.92
N LEU A 103 -19.16 1.47 7.61
CA LEU A 103 -18.28 2.22 6.68
C LEU A 103 -19.02 3.15 5.69
N MET A 104 -20.32 3.40 5.89
CA MET A 104 -21.11 4.38 5.12
C MET A 104 -21.31 5.70 5.89
N GLN A 105 -20.25 6.24 6.48
CA GLN A 105 -20.16 7.63 6.93
C GLN A 105 -18.72 8.06 6.58
N THR A 106 -18.45 8.96 5.63
CA THR A 106 -19.02 10.30 5.50
C THR A 106 -18.92 10.78 4.04
N LEU A 107 -20.06 10.99 3.39
CA LEU A 107 -20.22 11.91 2.25
C LEU A 107 -21.43 12.81 2.58
N CYS A 108 -21.19 13.78 3.44
CA CYS A 108 -21.96 15.01 3.59
C CYS A 108 -20.96 16.14 3.83
#